data_AF-A0A9D2PGT2-F1
#
_entry.id   AF-A0A9D2PGT2-F1
#
_cell.length_a   1.000
_cell.length_b   1.000
_cell.length_c   1.000
_cell.angle_alpha   90.00
_cell.angle_beta   90.00
_cell.angle_gamma   90.00
#
_symmetry.space_group_name_H-M   'P 1'
#
loop_
_entity.id
_entity.type
_entity.pdbx_description
1 polymer ?
#
loop_
_entity_poly.entity_id
_entity_poly.type
_entity_poly.pdbx_seq_one_letter_code
_entity_poly.pdbx_strand_id
1 'polypeptide(L)'
;MAILKHIASKNADYGEAQRYLMFQYNEDTMKPILDEDGRLIPRDEYYLDGINCDPFSFDMECKELNAQYNKNHSFDEIKSHHYILSFDPRDMTENGLTGERAQQLGLEYARNNFPGHQALVCTHTDGHNESGNIHVHIVINSLRKYDVDRQDFMERPCDSCAGYKHHLTKDYLSYLKQDVMNLCLREHLHQVDLLSPAEKKVNDREYHARRRGQKKMDKLNQKMLADGILPRKTKFETQKDFLRSAIEETAASSHSLEEFQKLLKEKYLISFKTSRGRFSYLHPERGKYITGRSLGSHYEKEYLLSQWEKKAMQKQALFSEQKSSEDTSWNSMQNNLPAFVFIKSNLKLVVDLQNCVKAQQSSAYARKVKLSNLQQMAKTVAYIQEHGYDTEEDLEKASEEAETQTANMRKALRSTEDKLRQVNEQIHYTGQYLANKSIYRQFINSTNKTKFRQEHQTEITLYETARKILKGYSADGKLPSMKLLKVEKGNLTALKNSQYEAYQNLRKYEKELHTVQTNIDTFLGKDRSQQSELEKETTRS
;
A
#
# COMPACT_ATOMS: atom_id res chain seq x y z
N MET A 1 -4.13 21.80 6.04
CA MET A 1 -2.96 21.39 5.28
C MET A 1 -3.27 21.63 3.83
N ALA A 2 -2.29 22.07 3.03
CA ALA A 2 -2.51 22.31 1.62
C ALA A 2 -2.94 21.03 0.88
N ILE A 3 -4.02 21.09 0.10
CA ILE A 3 -4.52 19.98 -0.71
C ILE A 3 -4.86 20.43 -2.13
N LEU A 4 -4.69 19.52 -3.10
CA LEU A 4 -5.12 19.71 -4.48
C LEU A 4 -6.24 18.73 -4.84
N LYS A 5 -7.40 19.26 -5.18
CA LYS A 5 -8.55 18.50 -5.71
C LYS A 5 -8.72 18.77 -7.20
N HIS A 6 -9.14 17.76 -7.94
CA HIS A 6 -9.44 17.85 -9.37
C HIS A 6 -10.83 17.31 -9.66
N ILE A 7 -11.59 18.04 -10.47
CA ILE A 7 -12.90 17.66 -10.99
C ILE A 7 -12.90 17.91 -12.51
N ALA A 8 -13.25 16.89 -13.29
CA ALA A 8 -13.51 17.06 -14.72
C ALA A 8 -15.00 17.34 -14.93
N SER A 9 -15.34 18.42 -15.64
CA SER A 9 -16.72 18.79 -15.93
C SER A 9 -17.07 18.44 -17.37
N LYS A 10 -18.23 17.81 -17.54
CA LYS A 10 -18.88 17.60 -18.85
C LYS A 10 -19.93 18.68 -19.15
N ASN A 11 -20.14 19.64 -18.24
CA ASN A 11 -21.15 20.68 -18.41
C ASN A 11 -20.75 21.61 -19.56
N ALA A 12 -21.62 21.76 -20.55
CA ALA A 12 -21.43 22.67 -21.67
C ALA A 12 -21.71 24.14 -21.31
N ASP A 13 -22.37 24.39 -20.17
CA ASP A 13 -22.54 25.73 -19.63
C ASP A 13 -21.31 26.13 -18.80
N TYR A 14 -20.31 26.71 -19.48
CA TYR A 14 -19.11 27.26 -18.86
C TYR A 14 -19.42 28.40 -17.87
N GLY A 15 -20.57 29.08 -18.03
CA GLY A 15 -21.02 30.13 -17.12
C GLY A 15 -21.46 29.60 -15.75
N GLU A 16 -21.75 28.29 -15.63
CA GLU A 16 -22.01 27.68 -14.33
C GLU A 16 -20.81 27.78 -13.39
N ALA A 17 -19.60 27.63 -13.94
CA ALA A 17 -18.37 27.77 -13.16
C ALA A 17 -18.19 29.21 -12.66
N GLN A 18 -18.38 30.21 -13.53
CA GLN A 18 -18.33 31.63 -13.13
C GLN A 18 -19.36 31.92 -12.04
N ARG A 19 -20.61 31.45 -12.21
CA ARG A 19 -21.66 31.67 -11.21
C ARG A 19 -21.34 31.02 -9.86
N TYR A 20 -20.82 29.79 -9.87
CA TYR A 20 -20.39 29.09 -8.66
C TYR A 20 -19.30 29.83 -7.88
N LEU A 21 -18.40 30.49 -8.60
CA LEU A 21 -17.30 31.25 -8.02
C LEU A 21 -17.76 32.62 -7.50
N MET A 22 -18.61 33.33 -8.23
CA MET A 22 -18.97 34.72 -7.88
C MET A 22 -20.12 34.84 -6.87
N PHE A 23 -21.00 33.83 -6.78
CA PHE A 23 -22.24 33.92 -6.00
C PHE A 23 -22.30 32.88 -4.88
N GLN A 24 -23.14 33.15 -3.88
CA GLN A 24 -23.38 32.26 -2.75
C GLN A 24 -24.16 31.01 -3.20
N TYR A 25 -23.74 29.84 -2.72
CA TYR A 25 -24.37 28.55 -3.04
C TYR A 25 -24.73 27.79 -1.76
N ASN A 26 -25.89 27.15 -1.77
CA ASN A 26 -26.27 26.21 -0.75
C ASN A 26 -25.42 24.94 -0.89
N GLU A 27 -24.59 24.67 0.10
CA GLU A 27 -23.64 23.56 0.08
C GLU A 27 -24.28 22.16 0.10
N ASP A 28 -25.50 22.03 0.65
CA ASP A 28 -26.23 20.76 0.70
C ASP A 28 -26.85 20.43 -0.68
N THR A 29 -27.32 21.45 -1.41
CA THR A 29 -28.04 21.27 -2.68
C THR A 29 -27.25 21.63 -3.93
N MET A 30 -26.07 22.26 -3.77
CA MET A 30 -25.26 22.84 -4.86
C MET A 30 -26.08 23.77 -5.78
N LYS A 31 -26.98 24.56 -5.18
CA LYS A 31 -27.82 25.54 -5.89
C LYS A 31 -27.48 26.94 -5.42
N PRO A 32 -27.55 27.96 -6.29
CA PRO A 32 -27.35 29.33 -5.88
C PRO A 32 -28.38 29.74 -4.82
N ILE A 33 -27.94 30.55 -3.86
CA ILE A 33 -28.81 31.22 -2.90
C ILE A 33 -29.34 32.48 -3.57
N LEU A 34 -30.66 32.67 -3.48
CA LEU A 34 -31.35 33.82 -4.05
C LEU A 34 -31.83 34.73 -2.93
N ASP A 35 -31.82 36.04 -3.18
CA ASP A 35 -32.44 37.03 -2.30
C ASP A 35 -33.99 36.98 -2.38
N GLU A 36 -34.66 37.83 -1.62
CA GLU A 36 -36.11 37.93 -1.57
C GLU A 36 -36.73 38.26 -2.95
N ASP A 37 -35.97 38.91 -3.83
CA ASP A 37 -36.36 39.27 -5.20
C ASP A 37 -36.00 38.18 -6.24
N GLY A 38 -35.41 37.07 -5.81
CA GLY A 38 -35.00 35.96 -6.68
C GLY A 38 -33.69 36.20 -7.45
N ARG A 39 -32.87 37.18 -7.03
CA ARG A 39 -31.58 37.50 -7.65
C ARG A 39 -30.44 36.74 -6.97
N LEU A 40 -29.36 36.51 -7.72
CA LEU A 40 -28.16 35.87 -7.19
C LEU A 40 -27.46 36.79 -6.19
N ILE A 41 -27.08 36.25 -5.03
CA ILE A 41 -26.35 36.98 -3.99
C ILE A 41 -24.85 36.82 -4.22
N PRO A 42 -24.07 37.90 -4.43
CA PRO A 42 -22.61 37.82 -4.55
C PRO A 42 -21.95 37.28 -3.27
N ARG A 43 -20.77 36.67 -3.41
CA ARG A 43 -19.95 36.32 -2.24
C ARG A 43 -19.42 37.59 -1.56
N ASP A 44 -19.24 37.50 -0.25
CA ASP A 44 -18.78 38.62 0.58
C ASP A 44 -17.34 39.03 0.25
N GLU A 45 -16.46 38.06 0.00
CA GLU A 45 -15.07 38.30 -0.40
C GLU A 45 -14.61 37.23 -1.40
N TYR A 46 -14.18 37.67 -2.59
CA TYR A 46 -13.54 36.81 -3.58
C TYR A 46 -12.58 37.62 -4.47
N TYR A 47 -11.56 36.95 -5.00
CA TYR A 47 -10.59 37.54 -5.93
C TYR A 47 -10.67 36.75 -7.23
N LEU A 48 -10.88 37.40 -8.37
CA LEU A 48 -11.11 36.72 -9.65
C LEU A 48 -10.24 37.30 -10.76
N ASP A 49 -9.50 36.44 -11.43
CA ASP A 49 -8.63 36.79 -12.55
C ASP A 49 -8.75 35.76 -13.69
N GLY A 50 -8.51 36.23 -14.91
CA GLY A 50 -8.42 35.41 -16.11
C GLY A 50 -6.98 35.24 -16.59
N ILE A 51 -6.65 34.06 -17.11
CA ILE A 51 -5.41 33.81 -17.86
C ILE A 51 -5.80 33.45 -19.29
N ASN A 52 -5.23 34.16 -20.26
CA ASN A 52 -5.53 34.01 -21.70
C ASN A 52 -7.01 34.22 -22.08
N CYS A 53 -7.78 34.85 -21.20
CA CYS A 53 -9.18 35.21 -21.35
C CYS A 53 -9.52 36.32 -20.35
N ASP A 54 -10.60 37.05 -20.62
CA ASP A 54 -11.21 37.93 -19.62
C ASP A 54 -12.11 37.09 -18.68
N PRO A 55 -12.03 37.31 -17.35
CA PRO A 55 -12.73 36.47 -16.39
C PRO A 55 -14.25 36.54 -16.48
N PHE A 56 -14.82 37.63 -16.99
CA PHE A 56 -16.27 37.81 -17.14
C PHE A 56 -16.78 37.27 -18.48
N SER A 57 -15.95 37.18 -19.52
CA SER A 57 -16.29 36.55 -20.80
C SER A 57 -15.74 35.13 -21.00
N PHE A 58 -15.18 34.50 -19.96
CA PHE A 58 -14.59 33.16 -20.05
C PHE A 58 -15.51 32.12 -20.72
N ASP A 59 -16.80 32.12 -20.42
CA ASP A 59 -17.72 31.13 -20.98
C ASP A 59 -17.89 31.28 -22.50
N MET A 60 -18.01 32.52 -22.99
CA MET A 60 -18.12 32.83 -24.41
C MET A 60 -16.81 32.51 -25.13
N GLU A 61 -15.68 32.98 -24.60
CA GLU A 61 -14.38 32.73 -25.22
C GLU A 61 -14.02 31.23 -25.26
N CYS A 62 -14.43 30.44 -24.26
CA CYS A 62 -14.26 28.98 -24.30
C CYS A 62 -15.10 28.34 -25.41
N LYS A 63 -16.35 28.78 -25.57
CA LYS A 63 -17.26 28.29 -26.62
C LYS A 63 -16.74 28.65 -28.01
N GLU A 64 -16.22 29.87 -28.18
CA GLU A 64 -15.60 30.32 -29.44
C GLU A 64 -14.38 29.47 -29.80
N LEU A 65 -13.46 29.25 -28.85
CA LEU A 65 -12.29 28.41 -29.08
C LEU A 65 -12.68 26.96 -29.42
N ASN A 66 -13.68 26.41 -28.72
CA ASN A 66 -14.20 25.09 -29.00
C ASN A 66 -14.76 24.98 -30.43
N ALA A 67 -15.51 26.01 -30.87
CA ALA A 67 -16.06 26.07 -32.23
C ALA A 67 -14.94 26.19 -33.28
N GLN A 68 -13.93 27.02 -33.03
CA GLN A 68 -12.77 27.19 -33.91
C GLN A 68 -12.05 25.86 -34.20
N TYR A 69 -11.87 25.02 -33.18
CA TYR A 69 -11.19 23.73 -33.30
C TYR A 69 -12.14 22.54 -33.56
N ASN A 70 -13.45 22.80 -33.70
CA ASN A 70 -14.49 21.78 -33.90
C ASN A 70 -14.43 20.67 -32.82
N LYS A 71 -14.38 21.08 -31.55
CA LYS A 71 -14.29 20.22 -30.36
C LYS A 71 -15.43 20.49 -29.40
N ASN A 72 -15.64 19.55 -28.48
CA ASN A 72 -16.57 19.72 -27.37
C ASN A 72 -18.05 19.87 -27.80
N HIS A 73 -18.49 19.13 -28.82
CA HIS A 73 -19.89 19.09 -29.28
C HIS A 73 -20.75 18.04 -28.57
N SER A 74 -20.16 16.94 -28.08
CA SER A 74 -20.91 15.84 -27.45
C SER A 74 -21.05 16.02 -25.94
N PHE A 75 -22.19 15.62 -25.37
CA PHE A 75 -22.43 15.65 -23.92
C PHE A 75 -21.37 14.84 -23.12
N ASP A 76 -20.77 13.81 -23.71
CA ASP A 76 -19.81 12.95 -23.01
C ASP A 76 -18.39 13.49 -22.93
N GLU A 77 -18.10 14.57 -23.64
CA GLU A 77 -16.77 15.17 -23.66
C GLU A 77 -16.53 16.07 -22.45
N ILE A 78 -15.30 16.01 -21.92
CA ILE A 78 -14.87 16.94 -20.86
C ILE A 78 -14.71 18.33 -21.46
N LYS A 79 -15.41 19.30 -20.88
CA LYS A 79 -15.51 20.70 -21.31
C LYS A 79 -14.54 21.59 -20.56
N SER A 80 -14.38 21.34 -19.26
CA SER A 80 -13.47 22.08 -18.40
C SER A 80 -12.89 21.17 -17.32
N HIS A 81 -11.77 21.59 -16.75
CA HIS A 81 -11.20 20.98 -15.56
C HIS A 81 -11.14 22.01 -14.44
N HIS A 82 -11.62 21.61 -13.27
CA HIS A 82 -11.64 22.44 -12.07
C HIS A 82 -10.66 21.87 -11.06
N TYR A 83 -9.63 22.65 -10.76
CA TYR A 83 -8.69 22.39 -9.69
C TYR A 83 -9.04 23.26 -8.50
N ILE A 84 -8.91 22.71 -7.30
CA ILE A 84 -9.12 23.44 -6.06
C ILE A 84 -7.88 23.23 -5.20
N LEU A 85 -7.12 24.29 -5.01
CA LEU A 85 -5.99 24.37 -4.09
C LEU A 85 -6.52 24.93 -2.77
N SER A 86 -6.57 24.14 -1.71
CA SER A 86 -7.04 24.60 -0.40
C SER A 86 -5.88 24.61 0.59
N PHE A 87 -5.68 25.71 1.31
CA PHE A 87 -4.60 25.86 2.29
C PHE A 87 -5.03 25.44 3.71
N ASP A 88 -4.08 25.35 4.66
CA ASP A 88 -4.44 25.11 6.05
C ASP A 88 -5.16 26.33 6.64
N PRO A 89 -6.27 26.18 7.37
CA PRO A 89 -6.90 27.29 8.07
C PRO A 89 -5.93 28.06 8.98
N ARG A 90 -4.93 27.36 9.56
CA ARG A 90 -3.91 27.98 10.41
C ARG A 90 -2.93 28.86 9.64
N ASP A 91 -2.80 28.70 8.32
CA ASP A 91 -1.89 29.54 7.53
C ASP A 91 -2.31 31.01 7.56
N MET A 92 -3.59 31.31 7.76
CA MET A 92 -4.07 32.67 7.94
C MET A 92 -3.49 33.32 9.20
N THR A 93 -3.47 32.59 10.33
CA THR A 93 -3.06 33.11 11.64
C THR A 93 -1.58 32.91 11.94
N GLU A 94 -0.99 31.78 11.52
CA GLU A 94 0.37 31.37 11.85
C GLU A 94 1.38 31.81 10.79
N ASN A 95 0.99 31.82 9.50
CA ASN A 95 1.88 32.11 8.38
C ASN A 95 1.49 33.36 7.57
N GLY A 96 0.46 34.09 8.00
CA GLY A 96 0.03 35.36 7.40
C GLY A 96 -0.54 35.25 5.98
N LEU A 97 -1.08 34.09 5.60
CA LEU A 97 -1.68 33.89 4.28
C LEU A 97 -2.98 34.71 4.16
N THR A 98 -2.99 35.69 3.25
CA THR A 98 -4.18 36.49 2.89
C THR A 98 -4.86 35.97 1.63
N GLY A 99 -6.11 36.37 1.38
CA GLY A 99 -6.82 36.06 0.13
C GLY A 99 -6.08 36.57 -1.11
N GLU A 100 -5.58 37.80 -1.06
CA GLU A 100 -4.74 38.39 -2.12
C GLU A 100 -3.48 37.56 -2.39
N ARG A 101 -2.76 37.15 -1.32
CA ARG A 101 -1.55 36.34 -1.48
C ARG A 101 -1.87 34.97 -2.07
N ALA A 102 -2.94 34.32 -1.60
CA ALA A 102 -3.40 33.07 -2.16
C ALA A 102 -3.81 33.20 -3.63
N GLN A 103 -4.43 34.31 -4.04
CA GLN A 103 -4.74 34.59 -5.45
C GLN A 103 -3.48 34.69 -6.31
N GLN A 104 -2.46 35.40 -5.85
CA GLN A 104 -1.17 35.49 -6.55
C GLN A 104 -0.51 34.12 -6.74
N LEU A 105 -0.50 33.30 -5.68
CA LEU A 105 0.03 31.93 -5.73
C LEU A 105 -0.78 31.05 -6.68
N GLY A 106 -2.11 31.22 -6.68
CA GLY A 106 -3.03 30.57 -7.60
C GLY A 106 -2.74 30.88 -9.07
N LEU A 107 -2.51 32.17 -9.37
CA LEU A 107 -2.16 32.65 -10.70
C LEU A 107 -0.81 32.14 -11.17
N GLU A 108 0.20 32.18 -10.31
CA GLU A 108 1.53 31.61 -10.59
C GLU A 108 1.42 30.12 -10.88
N TYR A 109 0.74 29.38 -10.00
CA TYR A 109 0.52 27.95 -10.15
C TYR A 109 -0.21 27.63 -11.46
N ALA A 110 -1.26 28.37 -11.79
CA ALA A 110 -2.02 28.16 -13.02
C ALA A 110 -1.19 28.45 -14.29
N ARG A 111 -0.33 29.49 -14.27
CA ARG A 111 0.56 29.81 -15.41
C ARG A 111 1.61 28.73 -15.64
N ASN A 112 2.23 28.24 -14.57
CA ASN A 112 3.28 27.23 -14.65
C ASN A 112 2.73 25.87 -15.08
N ASN A 113 1.58 25.49 -14.54
CA ASN A 113 1.02 24.16 -14.73
C ASN A 113 0.07 24.06 -15.92
N PHE A 114 -0.62 25.14 -16.31
CA PHE A 114 -1.58 25.12 -17.43
C PHE A 114 -1.25 26.15 -18.53
N PRO A 115 0.00 26.22 -19.02
CA PRO A 115 0.45 27.28 -19.91
C PRO A 115 -0.36 27.32 -21.21
N GLY A 116 -0.85 28.47 -21.65
CA GLY A 116 -1.62 28.55 -22.91
C GLY A 116 -3.05 28.00 -22.86
N HIS A 117 -3.54 27.49 -21.71
CA HIS A 117 -4.97 27.30 -21.50
C HIS A 117 -5.66 28.63 -21.17
N GLN A 118 -6.94 28.74 -21.53
CA GLN A 118 -7.84 29.72 -20.90
C GLN A 118 -8.13 29.24 -19.48
N ALA A 119 -7.91 30.08 -18.48
CA ALA A 119 -8.16 29.74 -17.08
C ALA A 119 -8.87 30.86 -16.34
N LEU A 120 -9.83 30.51 -15.49
CA LEU A 120 -10.32 31.34 -14.40
C LEU A 120 -9.60 30.94 -13.12
N VAL A 121 -9.05 31.92 -12.42
CA VAL A 121 -8.46 31.74 -11.09
C VAL A 121 -9.24 32.57 -10.10
N CYS A 122 -9.88 31.91 -9.13
CA CYS A 122 -10.72 32.56 -8.13
C CYS A 122 -10.36 32.13 -6.72
N THR A 123 -10.05 33.08 -5.83
CA THR A 123 -9.78 32.80 -4.42
C THR A 123 -10.98 33.15 -3.56
N HIS A 124 -11.30 32.23 -2.66
CA HIS A 124 -12.31 32.36 -1.63
C HIS A 124 -11.63 32.32 -0.25
N THR A 125 -11.98 33.26 0.62
CA THR A 125 -11.54 33.29 2.02
C THR A 125 -12.57 32.61 2.94
N ASP A 126 -13.80 32.47 2.45
CA ASP A 126 -14.89 31.72 3.07
C ASP A 126 -14.71 30.22 2.81
N GLY A 127 -13.94 29.57 3.69
CA GLY A 127 -13.87 28.12 3.67
C GLY A 127 -15.25 27.46 3.71
N HIS A 128 -15.44 26.31 3.04
CA HIS A 128 -16.72 25.57 3.07
C HIS A 128 -17.20 25.42 4.53
N ASN A 129 -18.45 25.79 4.80
CA ASN A 129 -19.10 25.78 6.11
C ASN A 129 -18.35 26.54 7.22
N GLU A 130 -17.92 27.78 6.97
CA GLU A 130 -17.24 28.61 7.98
C GLU A 130 -15.91 28.02 8.46
N SER A 131 -15.32 27.08 7.71
CA SER A 131 -14.03 26.47 8.09
C SER A 131 -12.85 27.45 7.99
N GLY A 132 -13.07 28.64 7.43
CA GLY A 132 -12.08 29.72 7.31
C GLY A 132 -10.90 29.37 6.42
N ASN A 133 -10.98 28.28 5.65
CA ASN A 133 -9.89 27.83 4.81
C ASN A 133 -9.85 28.62 3.51
N ILE A 134 -8.79 29.41 3.33
CA ILE A 134 -8.51 30.07 2.05
C ILE A 134 -8.28 28.99 0.99
N HIS A 135 -8.96 29.13 -0.15
CA HIS A 135 -8.81 28.20 -1.25
C HIS A 135 -8.92 28.89 -2.60
N VAL A 136 -8.14 28.40 -3.55
CA VAL A 136 -8.07 28.89 -4.93
C VAL A 136 -8.71 27.87 -5.85
N HIS A 137 -9.70 28.31 -6.60
CA HIS A 137 -10.29 27.60 -7.71
C HIS A 137 -9.58 27.96 -9.00
N ILE A 138 -9.14 26.96 -9.76
CA ILE A 138 -8.54 27.14 -11.09
C ILE A 138 -9.38 26.33 -12.07
N VAL A 139 -10.17 27.01 -12.89
CA VAL A 139 -11.02 26.39 -13.92
C VAL A 139 -10.41 26.63 -15.28
N ILE A 140 -9.92 25.57 -15.92
CA ILE A 140 -9.36 25.66 -17.26
C ILE A 140 -10.34 25.15 -18.31
N ASN A 141 -10.34 25.77 -19.50
CA ASN A 141 -10.94 25.15 -20.67
C ASN A 141 -10.23 23.82 -20.96
N SER A 142 -10.99 22.79 -21.34
CA SER A 142 -10.39 21.51 -21.69
C SER A 142 -9.48 21.61 -22.92
N LEU A 143 -9.61 22.64 -23.74
CA LEU A 143 -8.70 22.92 -24.86
C LEU A 143 -7.59 23.90 -24.48
N ARG A 144 -6.41 23.69 -25.07
CA ARG A 144 -5.32 24.67 -25.06
C ARG A 144 -5.54 25.71 -26.16
N LYS A 145 -5.45 27.00 -25.82
CA LYS A 145 -5.63 28.13 -26.75
C LYS A 145 -4.39 28.40 -27.59
N TYR A 146 -3.20 28.30 -26.99
CA TYR A 146 -1.92 28.60 -27.64
C TYR A 146 -0.97 27.41 -27.65
N ASP A 147 -0.15 27.32 -28.69
CA ASP A 147 1.04 26.47 -28.67
C ASP A 147 2.00 27.00 -27.61
N VAL A 148 2.66 26.09 -26.89
CA VAL A 148 3.58 26.43 -25.81
C VAL A 148 4.84 25.59 -25.91
N ASP A 149 5.92 26.07 -25.31
CA ASP A 149 7.13 25.27 -25.18
C ASP A 149 6.85 24.02 -24.35
N ARG A 150 7.25 22.88 -24.88
CA ARG A 150 7.00 21.59 -24.25
C ARG A 150 7.76 21.51 -22.92
N GLN A 151 7.02 21.25 -21.85
CA GLN A 151 7.56 21.07 -20.51
C GLN A 151 7.79 19.59 -20.19
N ASP A 152 8.63 19.29 -19.20
CA ASP A 152 8.99 17.91 -18.82
C ASP A 152 7.78 17.07 -18.35
N PHE A 153 6.79 17.71 -17.74
CA PHE A 153 5.55 17.04 -17.31
C PHE A 153 4.58 16.74 -18.45
N MET A 154 4.84 17.23 -19.68
CA MET A 154 3.99 17.01 -20.85
C MET A 154 4.35 15.67 -21.53
N GLU A 155 3.52 14.67 -21.28
CA GLU A 155 3.76 13.29 -21.69
C GLU A 155 3.64 13.06 -23.19
N ARG A 156 2.71 13.75 -23.85
CA ARG A 156 2.40 13.54 -25.28
C ARG A 156 2.89 14.73 -26.11
N PRO A 157 3.32 14.50 -27.37
CA PRO A 157 3.70 15.60 -28.26
C PRO A 157 2.59 16.64 -28.47
N CYS A 158 1.33 16.21 -28.46
CA CYS A 158 0.19 17.11 -28.63
C CYS A 158 -0.18 17.89 -27.36
N ASP A 159 0.38 17.53 -26.19
CA ASP A 159 0.02 18.20 -24.95
C ASP A 159 0.49 19.66 -24.93
N SER A 160 1.48 20.04 -25.75
CA SER A 160 1.96 21.42 -25.89
C SER A 160 1.32 22.18 -27.06
N CYS A 161 0.37 21.58 -27.79
CA CYS A 161 -0.19 22.16 -29.01
C CYS A 161 -1.58 22.79 -28.79
N ALA A 162 -1.86 23.89 -29.50
CA ALA A 162 -3.17 24.53 -29.52
C ALA A 162 -4.26 23.59 -30.10
N GLY A 163 -5.50 23.71 -29.59
CA GLY A 163 -6.64 22.92 -30.04
C GLY A 163 -6.71 21.48 -29.53
N TYR A 164 -5.69 21.03 -28.79
CA TYR A 164 -5.69 19.71 -28.14
C TYR A 164 -6.22 19.77 -26.71
N LYS A 165 -6.78 18.64 -26.26
CA LYS A 165 -7.38 18.53 -24.94
C LYS A 165 -6.33 18.39 -23.84
N HIS A 166 -6.64 18.93 -22.66
CA HIS A 166 -5.91 18.69 -21.43
C HIS A 166 -6.05 17.22 -21.02
N HIS A 167 -4.93 16.50 -20.96
CA HIS A 167 -4.91 15.09 -20.58
C HIS A 167 -4.33 14.92 -19.18
N LEU A 168 -5.19 14.90 -18.16
CA LEU A 168 -4.74 14.63 -16.81
C LEU A 168 -4.51 13.12 -16.59
N THR A 169 -3.25 12.71 -16.65
CA THR A 169 -2.77 11.37 -16.29
C THR A 169 -2.45 11.28 -14.80
N LYS A 170 -2.03 10.09 -14.34
CA LYS A 170 -1.58 9.93 -12.94
C LYS A 170 -0.24 10.61 -12.68
N ASP A 171 0.68 10.57 -13.64
CA ASP A 171 2.02 11.12 -13.48
C ASP A 171 1.96 12.64 -13.52
N TYR A 172 1.16 13.20 -14.43
CA TYR A 172 0.86 14.63 -14.44
C TYR A 172 0.14 15.08 -13.16
N LEU A 173 -0.87 14.36 -12.66
CA LEU A 173 -1.48 14.70 -11.36
C LEU A 173 -0.47 14.63 -10.19
N SER A 174 0.50 13.72 -10.25
CA SER A 174 1.55 13.60 -9.24
C SER A 174 2.51 14.79 -9.32
N TYR A 175 2.86 15.23 -10.53
CA TYR A 175 3.60 16.48 -10.76
C TYR A 175 2.86 17.69 -10.19
N LEU A 176 1.57 17.86 -10.52
CA LEU A 176 0.75 18.96 -10.01
C LEU A 176 0.73 19.00 -8.47
N LYS A 177 0.63 17.84 -7.83
CA LYS A 177 0.68 17.71 -6.37
C LYS A 177 2.07 18.04 -5.80
N GLN A 178 3.13 17.59 -6.45
CA GLN A 178 4.50 17.93 -6.06
C GLN A 178 4.74 19.43 -6.15
N ASP A 179 4.24 20.07 -7.20
CA ASP A 179 4.38 21.52 -7.38
C ASP A 179 3.61 22.30 -6.29
N VAL A 180 2.43 21.83 -5.87
CA VAL A 180 1.74 22.39 -4.69
C VAL A 180 2.58 22.26 -3.42
N MET A 181 3.21 21.10 -3.19
CA MET A 181 4.09 20.91 -2.02
C MET A 181 5.31 21.84 -2.10
N ASN A 182 5.95 21.96 -3.26
CA ASN A 182 7.08 22.87 -3.47
C ASN A 182 6.69 24.33 -3.23
N LEU A 183 5.52 24.73 -3.73
CA LEU A 183 4.95 26.06 -3.51
C LEU A 183 4.72 26.30 -2.02
N CYS A 184 4.08 25.37 -1.31
CA CYS A 184 3.86 25.52 0.13
C CYS A 184 5.17 25.57 0.93
N LEU A 185 6.15 24.74 0.57
CA LEU A 185 7.48 24.76 1.20
C LEU A 185 8.19 26.09 0.99
N ARG A 186 8.15 26.64 -0.23
CA ARG A 186 8.74 27.94 -0.58
C ARG A 186 8.09 29.10 0.18
N GLU A 187 6.77 29.04 0.33
CA GLU A 187 5.98 30.07 0.99
C GLU A 187 5.83 29.86 2.51
N HIS A 188 6.54 28.88 3.08
CA HIS A 188 6.47 28.52 4.50
C HIS A 188 5.05 28.19 5.00
N LEU A 189 4.22 27.59 4.14
CA LEU A 189 2.84 27.20 4.45
C LEU A 189 2.75 25.75 4.94
N HIS A 190 1.69 25.44 5.69
CA HIS A 190 1.43 24.09 6.18
C HIS A 190 1.14 23.11 5.04
N GLN A 191 2.03 22.14 4.88
CA GLN A 191 1.91 21.09 3.88
C GLN A 191 1.66 19.71 4.47
N VAL A 192 1.11 18.84 3.64
CA VAL A 192 1.02 17.39 3.87
C VAL A 192 1.58 16.67 2.65
N ASP A 193 2.09 15.46 2.84
CA ASP A 193 2.47 14.61 1.72
C ASP A 193 1.24 14.27 0.87
N LEU A 194 1.19 14.82 -0.36
CA LEU A 194 0.11 14.60 -1.32
C LEU A 194 0.34 13.39 -2.23
N LEU A 195 1.55 12.84 -2.24
CA LEU A 195 1.97 11.72 -3.08
C LEU A 195 1.74 10.38 -2.38
N SER A 196 1.99 10.32 -1.07
CA SER A 196 1.74 9.10 -0.30
C SER A 196 0.24 8.84 -0.09
N PRO A 197 -0.17 7.55 -0.01
CA PRO A 197 -1.53 7.22 0.38
C PRO A 197 -1.84 7.72 1.80
N ALA A 198 -2.94 8.46 1.94
CA ALA A 198 -3.39 8.98 3.24
C ALA A 198 -3.51 7.89 4.31
N GLU A 199 -2.95 8.15 5.48
CA GLU A 199 -3.02 7.30 6.68
C GLU A 199 -4.46 6.90 7.01
N LYS A 200 -5.32 7.91 7.10
CA LYS A 200 -6.77 7.78 7.21
C LYS A 200 -7.42 8.42 6.00
N LYS A 201 -8.02 7.59 5.14
CA LYS A 201 -8.65 8.03 3.90
C LYS A 201 -10.15 8.22 4.08
N VAL A 202 -10.60 9.46 4.10
CA VAL A 202 -12.02 9.84 4.04
C VAL A 202 -12.29 10.43 2.65
N ASN A 203 -13.32 9.95 1.95
CA ASN A 203 -13.70 10.54 0.66
C ASN A 203 -14.87 11.52 0.81
N ASP A 204 -15.10 12.37 -0.18
CA ASP A 204 -16.17 13.38 -0.15
C ASP A 204 -17.54 12.79 0.18
N ARG A 205 -17.89 11.65 -0.44
CA ARG A 205 -19.16 10.97 -0.17
C ARG A 205 -19.32 10.61 1.30
N GLU A 206 -18.24 10.12 1.92
CA GLU A 206 -18.19 9.75 3.33
C GLU A 206 -18.22 10.98 4.24
N TYR A 207 -17.48 12.02 3.88
CA TYR A 207 -17.51 13.31 4.58
C TYR A 207 -18.93 13.88 4.64
N HIS A 208 -19.63 13.96 3.50
CA HIS A 208 -21.02 14.43 3.46
C HIS A 208 -22.00 13.48 4.14
N ALA A 209 -21.79 12.15 4.05
CA ALA A 209 -22.60 11.18 4.78
C ALA A 209 -22.48 11.37 6.29
N ARG A 210 -21.27 11.61 6.80
CA ARG A 210 -21.02 11.90 8.22
C ARG A 210 -21.74 13.16 8.65
N ARG A 211 -21.63 14.26 7.90
CA ARG A 211 -22.30 15.54 8.21
C ARG A 211 -23.83 15.41 8.21
N ARG A 212 -24.42 14.82 7.17
CA ARG A 212 -25.88 14.63 7.10
C ARG A 212 -26.39 13.72 8.23
N GLY A 213 -25.63 12.66 8.55
CA GLY A 213 -25.92 11.80 9.69
C GLY A 213 -25.89 12.54 11.01
N GLN A 214 -24.85 13.36 11.22
CA GLN A 214 -24.70 14.20 12.41
C GLN A 214 -25.86 15.20 12.54
N LYS A 215 -26.17 15.98 11.50
CA LYS A 215 -27.29 16.94 11.49
C LYS A 215 -28.63 16.27 11.80
N LYS A 216 -28.88 15.06 11.31
CA LYS A 216 -30.09 14.29 11.60
C LYS A 216 -30.12 13.83 13.06
N MET A 217 -29.00 13.38 13.60
CA MET A 217 -28.89 12.96 14.98
C MET A 217 -28.98 14.13 15.95
N ASP A 218 -28.35 15.28 15.66
CA ASP A 218 -28.44 16.47 16.51
C ASP A 218 -29.89 16.93 16.65
N LYS A 219 -30.65 16.93 15.54
CA LYS A 219 -32.10 17.20 15.57
C LYS A 219 -32.87 16.19 16.44
N LEU A 220 -32.49 14.91 16.41
CA LEU A 220 -33.12 13.89 17.25
C LEU A 220 -32.74 14.09 18.73
N ASN A 221 -31.46 14.35 19.00
CA ASN A 221 -30.92 14.57 20.34
C ASN A 221 -31.52 15.83 20.97
N GLN A 222 -31.70 16.91 20.20
CA GLN A 222 -32.42 18.11 20.65
C GLN A 222 -33.86 17.80 21.06
N LYS A 223 -34.57 16.96 20.29
CA LYS A 223 -35.92 16.50 20.66
C LYS A 223 -35.91 15.65 21.93
N MET A 224 -34.99 14.69 22.03
CA MET A 224 -34.85 13.86 23.24
C MET A 224 -34.57 14.71 24.47
N LEU A 225 -33.70 15.73 24.37
CA LEU A 225 -33.42 16.67 25.44
C LEU A 225 -34.65 17.51 25.82
N ALA A 226 -35.43 17.97 24.83
CA ALA A 226 -36.69 18.66 25.07
C ALA A 226 -37.72 17.76 25.79
N ASP A 227 -37.70 16.46 25.49
CA ASP A 227 -38.53 15.44 26.15
C ASP A 227 -37.94 14.95 27.50
N GLY A 228 -36.84 15.56 27.98
CA GLY A 228 -36.18 15.23 29.26
C GLY A 228 -35.34 13.94 29.24
N ILE A 229 -35.06 13.36 28.07
CA ILE A 229 -34.30 12.13 27.90
C ILE A 229 -32.86 12.47 27.46
N LEU A 230 -31.87 12.00 28.24
CA LEU A 230 -30.45 12.18 27.89
C LEU A 230 -30.04 11.26 26.72
N PRO A 231 -29.52 11.80 25.60
CA PRO A 231 -29.06 11.00 24.48
C PRO A 231 -27.84 10.14 24.83
N ARG A 232 -27.89 8.83 24.53
CA ARG A 232 -26.76 7.90 24.74
C ARG A 232 -25.61 8.07 23.75
N LYS A 233 -25.89 8.57 22.54
CA LYS A 233 -24.89 8.82 21.49
C LYS A 233 -25.09 10.22 20.94
N THR A 234 -24.04 11.02 20.96
CA THR A 234 -24.05 12.40 20.46
C THR A 234 -23.28 12.55 19.15
N LYS A 235 -22.40 11.59 18.82
CA LYS A 235 -21.55 11.62 17.63
C LYS A 235 -21.95 10.55 16.62
N PHE A 236 -22.11 10.97 15.36
CA PHE A 236 -22.44 10.10 14.25
C PHE A 236 -21.20 9.43 13.72
N GLU A 237 -21.25 8.12 13.62
CA GLU A 237 -20.17 7.32 13.07
C GLU A 237 -20.67 6.62 11.81
N THR A 238 -19.93 6.80 10.71
CA THR A 238 -20.18 5.99 9.53
C THR A 238 -19.68 4.56 9.76
N GLN A 239 -20.16 3.60 8.97
CA GLN A 239 -19.65 2.22 9.01
C GLN A 239 -18.12 2.15 8.84
N LYS A 240 -17.53 3.07 8.07
CA LYS A 240 -16.08 3.13 7.91
C LYS A 240 -15.39 3.75 9.11
N ASP A 241 -15.96 4.77 9.74
CA ASP A 241 -15.43 5.35 10.98
C ASP A 241 -15.41 4.31 12.11
N PHE A 242 -16.48 3.52 12.23
CA PHE A 242 -16.54 2.38 13.13
C PHE A 242 -15.41 1.39 12.87
N LEU A 243 -15.21 0.99 11.59
CA LEU A 243 -14.12 0.07 11.23
C LEU A 243 -12.75 0.66 11.55
N ARG A 244 -12.49 1.94 11.24
CA ARG A 244 -11.20 2.58 11.53
C ARG A 244 -10.89 2.56 13.03
N SER A 245 -11.86 2.96 13.85
CA SER A 245 -11.72 3.01 15.30
C SER A 245 -11.48 1.61 15.89
N ALA A 246 -12.29 0.63 15.48
CA ALA A 246 -12.16 -0.75 15.92
C ALA A 246 -10.82 -1.38 15.51
N ILE A 247 -10.35 -1.13 14.29
CA ILE A 247 -9.04 -1.62 13.81
C ILE A 247 -7.91 -0.96 14.58
N GLU A 248 -7.93 0.35 14.78
CA GLU A 248 -6.89 1.07 15.54
C GLU A 248 -6.77 0.54 16.96
N GLU A 249 -7.89 0.43 17.68
CA GLU A 249 -7.89 -0.08 19.05
C GLU A 249 -7.42 -1.54 19.10
N THR A 250 -7.91 -2.37 18.18
CA THR A 250 -7.55 -3.79 18.15
C THR A 250 -6.07 -3.98 17.81
N ALA A 251 -5.55 -3.26 16.80
CA ALA A 251 -4.14 -3.29 16.41
C ALA A 251 -3.20 -2.77 17.50
N ALA A 252 -3.64 -1.79 18.30
CA ALA A 252 -2.91 -1.31 19.46
C ALA A 252 -2.81 -2.39 20.55
N SER A 253 -3.87 -3.17 20.77
CA SER A 253 -3.89 -4.24 21.77
C SER A 253 -3.29 -5.59 21.33
N SER A 254 -3.23 -5.87 20.02
CA SER A 254 -2.76 -7.16 19.50
C SER A 254 -1.25 -7.19 19.22
N HIS A 255 -0.69 -8.40 19.27
CA HIS A 255 0.72 -8.71 19.00
C HIS A 255 0.91 -9.72 17.86
N SER A 256 -0.17 -10.33 17.36
CA SER A 256 -0.15 -11.18 16.18
C SER A 256 -1.41 -11.00 15.33
N LEU A 257 -1.35 -11.52 14.10
CA LEU A 257 -2.48 -11.50 13.17
C LEU A 257 -3.67 -12.32 13.68
N GLU A 258 -3.40 -13.48 14.30
CA GLU A 258 -4.42 -14.37 14.85
C GLU A 258 -5.15 -13.71 16.03
N GLU A 259 -4.40 -13.06 16.91
CA GLU A 259 -4.95 -12.30 18.04
C GLU A 259 -5.80 -11.13 17.54
N PHE A 260 -5.28 -10.39 16.55
CA PHE A 260 -6.01 -9.29 15.92
C PHE A 260 -7.35 -9.75 15.31
N GLN A 261 -7.34 -10.84 14.54
CA GLN A 261 -8.56 -11.39 13.94
C GLN A 261 -9.57 -11.85 15.00
N LYS A 262 -9.08 -12.49 16.07
CA LYS A 262 -9.93 -12.95 17.17
C LYS A 262 -10.59 -11.76 17.89
N LEU A 263 -9.80 -10.76 18.26
CA LEU A 263 -10.29 -9.57 18.97
C LEU A 263 -11.29 -8.76 18.14
N LEU A 264 -11.05 -8.59 16.83
CA LEU A 264 -12.02 -7.92 15.94
C LEU A 264 -13.38 -8.64 15.91
N LYS A 265 -13.36 -9.98 15.90
CA LYS A 265 -14.58 -10.78 15.89
C LYS A 265 -15.29 -10.74 17.24
N GLU A 266 -14.56 -10.88 18.34
CA GLU A 266 -15.14 -10.98 19.69
C GLU A 266 -15.67 -9.63 20.20
N LYS A 267 -14.89 -8.54 20.05
CA LYS A 267 -15.27 -7.23 20.58
C LYS A 267 -16.22 -6.47 19.65
N TYR A 268 -16.01 -6.57 18.34
CA TYR A 268 -16.67 -5.69 17.37
C TYR A 268 -17.57 -6.41 16.38
N LEU A 269 -17.63 -7.76 16.43
CA LEU A 269 -18.34 -8.58 15.45
C LEU A 269 -17.90 -8.33 14.00
N ILE A 270 -16.66 -7.86 13.81
CA ILE A 270 -16.09 -7.58 12.50
C ILE A 270 -15.51 -8.87 11.93
N SER A 271 -15.94 -9.27 10.73
CA SER A 271 -15.32 -10.39 10.04
C SER A 271 -14.10 -9.92 9.25
N PHE A 272 -12.96 -10.55 9.48
CA PHE A 272 -11.69 -10.26 8.83
C PHE A 272 -11.35 -11.33 7.79
N LYS A 273 -10.79 -10.92 6.65
CA LYS A 273 -10.18 -11.85 5.69
C LYS A 273 -9.02 -11.23 4.93
N THR A 274 -8.10 -12.09 4.52
CA THR A 274 -7.05 -11.76 3.54
C THR A 274 -7.48 -12.26 2.17
N SER A 275 -7.60 -11.36 1.19
CA SER A 275 -7.95 -11.72 -0.20
C SER A 275 -6.99 -11.05 -1.17
N ARG A 276 -6.38 -11.83 -2.07
CA ARG A 276 -5.37 -11.36 -3.03
C ARG A 276 -4.24 -10.53 -2.36
N GLY A 277 -3.79 -10.98 -1.19
CA GLY A 277 -2.76 -10.30 -0.41
C GLY A 277 -3.21 -9.05 0.36
N ARG A 278 -4.49 -8.68 0.33
CA ARG A 278 -5.01 -7.44 0.94
C ARG A 278 -5.94 -7.76 2.11
N PHE A 279 -5.86 -6.94 3.17
CA PHE A 279 -6.79 -7.03 4.29
C PHE A 279 -8.14 -6.42 3.94
N SER A 280 -9.21 -7.09 4.37
CA SER A 280 -10.60 -6.71 4.16
C SER A 280 -11.43 -6.98 5.39
N TYR A 281 -12.33 -6.05 5.70
CA TYR A 281 -13.12 -6.00 6.94
C TYR A 281 -14.61 -5.93 6.60
N LEU A 282 -15.42 -6.74 7.27
CA LEU A 282 -16.88 -6.73 7.14
C LEU A 282 -17.49 -6.09 8.38
N HIS A 283 -18.15 -4.95 8.19
CA HIS A 283 -18.97 -4.34 9.22
C HIS A 283 -20.19 -5.23 9.52
N PRO A 284 -20.63 -5.40 10.78
CA PRO A 284 -21.73 -6.30 11.15
C PRO A 284 -23.04 -6.00 10.40
N GLU A 285 -23.34 -4.72 10.17
CA GLU A 285 -24.53 -4.27 9.43
C GLU A 285 -24.33 -4.16 7.91
N ARG A 286 -23.36 -4.87 7.33
CA ARG A 286 -23.01 -4.74 5.91
C ARG A 286 -22.84 -6.10 5.24
N GLY A 287 -23.40 -6.27 4.04
CA GLY A 287 -23.26 -7.52 3.27
C GLY A 287 -21.98 -7.63 2.42
N LYS A 288 -21.16 -6.57 2.33
CA LYS A 288 -19.96 -6.53 1.47
C LYS A 288 -18.74 -6.02 2.24
N TYR A 289 -17.60 -6.68 2.05
CA TYR A 289 -16.33 -6.31 2.66
C TYR A 289 -15.83 -4.93 2.18
N ILE A 290 -15.14 -4.24 3.08
CA ILE A 290 -14.43 -2.98 2.86
C ILE A 290 -12.94 -3.28 2.93
N THR A 291 -12.17 -2.85 1.92
CA THR A 291 -10.73 -3.13 1.86
C THR A 291 -9.92 -2.12 2.68
N GLY A 292 -8.76 -2.51 3.22
CA GLY A 292 -7.87 -1.62 3.98
C GLY A 292 -7.57 -0.30 3.25
N ARG A 293 -7.20 -0.37 1.97
CA ARG A 293 -6.96 0.81 1.11
C ARG A 293 -8.11 1.81 1.02
N SER A 294 -9.35 1.36 1.20
CA SER A 294 -10.51 2.25 1.20
C SER A 294 -10.73 2.97 2.53
N LEU A 295 -10.06 2.52 3.58
CA LEU A 295 -10.01 3.12 4.91
C LEU A 295 -8.77 4.01 5.10
N GLY A 296 -7.64 3.66 4.46
CA GLY A 296 -6.36 4.38 4.53
C GLY A 296 -5.16 3.43 4.61
N SER A 297 -3.94 3.95 4.49
CA SER A 297 -2.71 3.12 4.51
C SER A 297 -2.48 2.43 5.86
N HIS A 298 -2.95 3.01 6.97
CA HIS A 298 -2.85 2.41 8.31
C HIS A 298 -3.69 1.14 8.51
N TYR A 299 -4.59 0.84 7.58
CA TYR A 299 -5.48 -0.33 7.66
C TYR A 299 -5.12 -1.40 6.62
N GLU A 300 -4.03 -1.19 5.88
CA GLU A 300 -3.48 -2.16 4.94
C GLU A 300 -2.60 -3.20 5.66
N LYS A 301 -2.31 -4.28 4.94
CA LYS A 301 -1.61 -5.44 5.50
C LYS A 301 -0.21 -5.07 5.95
N GLU A 302 0.52 -4.37 5.10
CA GLU A 302 1.92 -4.03 5.28
C GLU A 302 2.12 -3.17 6.53
N TYR A 303 1.28 -2.15 6.72
CA TYR A 303 1.34 -1.30 7.90
C TYR A 303 1.07 -2.10 9.19
N LEU A 304 -0.02 -2.86 9.25
CA LEU A 304 -0.39 -3.59 10.47
C LEU A 304 0.62 -4.68 10.85
N LEU A 305 1.18 -5.40 9.85
CA LEU A 305 2.27 -6.34 10.10
C LEU A 305 3.51 -5.64 10.65
N SER A 306 3.91 -4.52 10.05
CA SER A 306 5.09 -3.76 10.51
C SER A 306 4.93 -3.26 11.96
N GLN A 307 3.71 -2.94 12.40
CA GLN A 307 3.44 -2.54 13.79
C GLN A 307 3.67 -3.70 14.76
N TRP A 308 3.23 -4.91 14.43
CA TRP A 308 3.45 -6.08 15.27
C TRP A 308 4.90 -6.54 15.27
N GLU A 309 5.60 -6.46 14.13
CA GLU A 309 7.04 -6.72 14.04
C GLU A 309 7.84 -5.76 14.93
N LYS A 310 7.54 -4.45 14.89
CA LYS A 310 8.16 -3.46 15.79
C LYS A 310 7.90 -3.77 17.26
N LYS A 311 6.68 -4.13 17.63
CA LYS A 311 6.35 -4.54 19.01
C LYS A 311 7.09 -5.81 19.42
N ALA A 312 7.25 -6.77 18.53
CA ALA A 312 8.00 -8.00 18.79
C ALA A 312 9.50 -7.71 19.00
N MET A 313 10.09 -6.85 18.17
CA MET A 313 11.49 -6.41 18.30
C MET A 313 11.73 -5.66 19.62
N GLN A 314 10.86 -4.71 19.98
CA GLN A 314 10.95 -4.00 21.26
C GLN A 314 10.86 -4.94 22.45
N LYS A 315 9.93 -5.91 22.42
CA LYS A 315 9.81 -6.93 23.47
C LYS A 315 11.07 -7.80 23.58
N GLN A 316 11.71 -8.11 22.46
CA GLN A 316 12.94 -8.88 22.42
C GLN A 316 14.15 -8.09 22.95
N ALA A 317 14.24 -6.80 22.64
CA ALA A 317 15.25 -5.88 23.19
C ALA A 317 15.13 -5.70 24.71
N LEU A 318 13.90 -5.55 25.22
CA LEU A 318 13.61 -5.50 26.66
C LEU A 318 13.95 -6.83 27.37
N PHE A 319 13.75 -7.97 26.70
CA PHE A 319 14.13 -9.28 27.25
C PHE A 319 15.65 -9.54 27.24
N SER A 320 16.41 -8.90 26.34
CA SER A 320 17.87 -9.01 26.30
C SER A 320 18.58 -8.21 27.40
N GLU A 321 17.98 -7.13 27.92
CA GLU A 321 18.54 -6.36 29.04
C GLU A 321 18.32 -7.02 30.42
N GLN A 322 17.39 -7.96 30.55
CA GLN A 322 17.07 -8.65 31.82
C GLN A 322 17.74 -10.01 32.00
N LYS A 323 18.50 -10.51 31.01
CA LYS A 323 19.20 -11.81 31.06
C LYS A 323 20.72 -11.65 31.07
N SER A 324 21.24 -10.88 32.02
CA SER A 324 22.67 -10.90 32.37
C SER A 324 22.90 -11.53 33.74
N SER A 325 22.43 -12.77 33.93
CA SER A 325 22.97 -13.70 34.92
C SER A 325 22.39 -15.09 34.68
N GLU A 326 23.27 -16.04 34.39
CA GLU A 326 23.08 -17.49 34.46
C GLU A 326 22.04 -18.09 33.50
N ASP A 327 22.48 -18.52 32.31
CA ASP A 327 22.73 -19.96 32.10
C ASP A 327 23.37 -20.21 30.72
N THR A 328 24.56 -20.79 30.78
CA THR A 328 25.43 -21.11 29.65
C THR A 328 25.09 -22.51 29.14
N SER A 329 24.49 -22.63 27.95
CA SER A 329 24.71 -23.79 27.04
C SER A 329 23.99 -23.69 25.69
N TRP A 330 22.83 -23.01 25.58
CA TRP A 330 21.96 -23.14 24.39
C TRP A 330 21.95 -21.95 23.40
N ASN A 331 22.59 -20.82 23.72
CA ASN A 331 22.70 -19.68 22.79
C ASN A 331 23.59 -19.98 21.56
N SER A 332 24.34 -21.08 21.55
CA SER A 332 25.30 -21.38 20.49
C SER A 332 24.69 -21.84 19.16
N MET A 333 23.42 -22.26 19.11
CA MET A 333 22.76 -22.65 17.83
C MET A 333 21.94 -21.53 17.20
N GLN A 334 21.44 -20.56 17.98
CA GLN A 334 20.72 -19.40 17.47
C GLN A 334 21.70 -18.31 16.97
N ASN A 335 22.89 -18.22 17.59
CA ASN A 335 23.95 -17.25 17.25
C ASN A 335 24.75 -17.58 15.97
N ASN A 336 24.39 -18.63 15.23
CA ASN A 336 25.06 -19.03 13.98
C ASN A 336 24.20 -18.79 12.73
N LEU A 337 23.02 -18.17 12.85
CA LEU A 337 22.35 -17.64 11.67
C LEU A 337 22.97 -16.28 11.33
N PRO A 338 23.49 -16.07 10.11
CA PRO A 338 23.98 -14.77 9.71
C PRO A 338 22.82 -13.77 9.84
N ALA A 339 23.03 -12.71 10.61
CA ALA A 339 22.13 -11.57 10.72
C ALA A 339 22.18 -10.77 9.39
N PHE A 340 21.61 -11.34 8.33
CA PHE A 340 21.62 -10.79 6.99
C PHE A 340 20.21 -10.36 6.59
N VAL A 341 19.96 -9.06 6.67
CA VAL A 341 18.72 -8.43 6.19
C VAL A 341 19.01 -7.87 4.81
N PHE A 342 18.50 -8.55 3.78
CA PHE A 342 18.65 -8.10 2.40
C PHE A 342 17.61 -7.02 2.05
N ILE A 343 18.08 -5.83 1.70
CA ILE A 343 17.26 -4.73 1.16
C ILE A 343 17.38 -4.76 -0.36
N LYS A 344 16.29 -5.14 -1.02
CA LYS A 344 16.27 -5.30 -2.49
C LYS A 344 16.40 -3.94 -3.20
N SER A 345 17.30 -3.86 -4.17
CA SER A 345 17.41 -2.73 -5.09
C SER A 345 16.35 -2.78 -6.22
N ASN A 346 16.15 -1.66 -6.91
CA ASN A 346 15.26 -1.57 -8.07
C ASN A 346 15.92 -1.99 -9.39
N LEU A 347 17.03 -2.75 -9.33
CA LEU A 347 17.78 -3.22 -10.48
C LEU A 347 16.97 -4.22 -11.33
N LYS A 348 17.14 -4.12 -12.64
CA LYS A 348 16.58 -5.03 -13.63
C LYS A 348 17.62 -5.36 -14.69
N LEU A 349 17.44 -6.51 -15.33
CA LEU A 349 18.24 -6.91 -16.48
C LEU A 349 18.10 -5.90 -17.62
N VAL A 350 19.24 -5.52 -18.17
CA VAL A 350 19.37 -4.74 -19.41
C VAL A 350 18.84 -5.59 -20.57
N VAL A 351 18.11 -4.96 -21.50
CA VAL A 351 17.54 -5.69 -22.65
C VAL A 351 18.57 -5.74 -23.77
N ASP A 352 18.90 -6.93 -24.26
CA ASP A 352 19.72 -7.08 -25.45
C ASP A 352 18.99 -6.48 -26.67
N LEU A 353 19.52 -5.36 -27.17
CA LEU A 353 18.96 -4.66 -28.33
C LEU A 353 19.15 -5.44 -29.64
N GLN A 354 20.23 -6.21 -29.75
CA GLN A 354 20.63 -6.87 -30.98
C GLN A 354 19.69 -8.03 -31.30
N ASN A 355 19.22 -8.74 -30.27
CA ASN A 355 18.27 -9.84 -30.41
C ASN A 355 16.80 -9.45 -30.15
N CYS A 356 16.52 -8.19 -29.80
CA CYS A 356 15.14 -7.74 -29.58
C CYS A 356 14.43 -7.40 -30.91
N VAL A 357 13.63 -8.34 -31.42
CA VAL A 357 12.82 -8.19 -32.65
C VAL A 357 12.00 -6.89 -32.67
N LYS A 358 11.42 -6.49 -31.54
CA LYS A 358 10.64 -5.24 -31.42
C LYS A 358 11.52 -3.97 -31.53
N ALA A 359 12.77 -4.03 -31.07
CA ALA A 359 13.73 -2.95 -31.22
C ALA A 359 14.24 -2.85 -32.66
N GLN A 360 14.42 -3.98 -33.34
CA GLN A 360 14.77 -3.99 -34.76
C GLN A 360 13.66 -3.40 -35.65
N GLN A 361 12.39 -3.68 -35.32
CA GLN A 361 11.23 -3.25 -36.12
C GLN A 361 10.79 -1.80 -35.86
N SER A 362 11.20 -1.19 -34.74
CA SER A 362 10.75 0.16 -34.37
C SER A 362 11.89 1.00 -33.79
N SER A 363 12.29 2.02 -34.54
CA SER A 363 13.29 3.02 -34.13
C SER A 363 12.91 3.73 -32.83
N ALA A 364 11.61 4.04 -32.64
CA ALA A 364 11.11 4.67 -31.42
C ALA A 364 11.21 3.74 -30.20
N TYR A 365 10.87 2.45 -30.38
CA TYR A 365 11.03 1.45 -29.33
C TYR A 365 12.50 1.19 -29.02
N ALA A 366 13.36 1.08 -30.04
CA ALA A 366 14.80 0.96 -29.86
C ALA A 366 15.38 2.11 -29.02
N ARG A 367 14.97 3.36 -29.29
CA ARG A 367 15.39 4.54 -28.51
C ARG A 367 14.95 4.47 -27.06
N LYS A 368 13.70 4.03 -26.81
CA LYS A 368 13.18 3.82 -25.45
C LYS A 368 13.96 2.74 -24.69
N VAL A 369 14.26 1.61 -25.35
CA VAL A 369 15.05 0.53 -24.77
C VAL A 369 16.47 1.00 -24.47
N LYS A 370 17.12 1.75 -25.39
CA LYS A 370 18.44 2.36 -25.13
C LYS A 370 18.44 3.23 -23.88
N LEU A 371 17.45 4.11 -23.74
CA LEU A 371 17.33 4.99 -22.57
C LEU A 371 17.12 4.18 -21.29
N SER A 372 16.24 3.18 -21.32
CA SER A 372 16.00 2.28 -20.17
C SER A 372 17.28 1.50 -19.81
N ASN A 373 18.01 0.99 -20.79
CA ASN A 373 19.26 0.27 -20.58
C ASN A 373 20.32 1.18 -19.94
N LEU A 374 20.50 2.41 -20.43
CA LEU A 374 21.40 3.40 -19.83
C LEU A 374 21.04 3.68 -18.37
N GLN A 375 19.74 3.80 -18.05
CA GLN A 375 19.29 3.96 -16.66
C GLN A 375 19.59 2.75 -15.79
N GLN A 376 19.41 1.52 -16.31
CA GLN A 376 19.76 0.31 -15.56
C GLN A 376 21.27 0.16 -15.38
N MET A 377 22.08 0.54 -16.38
CA MET A 377 23.53 0.55 -16.26
C MET A 377 24.01 1.55 -15.22
N ALA A 378 23.49 2.79 -15.23
CA ALA A 378 23.83 3.79 -14.22
C ALA A 378 23.50 3.31 -12.80
N LYS A 379 22.35 2.64 -12.62
CA LYS A 379 21.99 2.02 -11.34
C LYS A 379 22.90 0.86 -10.97
N THR A 380 23.33 0.06 -11.96
CA THR A 380 24.25 -1.06 -11.74
C THR A 380 25.60 -0.54 -11.27
N VAL A 381 26.12 0.55 -11.87
CA VAL A 381 27.35 1.22 -11.43
C VAL A 381 27.21 1.79 -10.02
N ALA A 382 26.09 2.46 -9.72
CA ALA A 382 25.82 2.96 -8.37
C ALA A 382 25.79 1.82 -7.33
N TYR A 383 25.16 0.69 -7.66
CA TYR A 383 25.13 -0.49 -6.80
C TYR A 383 26.53 -1.04 -6.50
N ILE A 384 27.37 -1.17 -7.52
CA ILE A 384 28.77 -1.61 -7.39
C ILE A 384 29.54 -0.69 -6.43
N GLN A 385 29.39 0.63 -6.61
CA GLN A 385 30.04 1.64 -5.77
C GLN A 385 29.54 1.61 -4.32
N GLU A 386 28.22 1.50 -4.11
CA GLU A 386 27.61 1.43 -2.78
C GLU A 386 28.04 0.18 -2.00
N HIS A 387 28.28 -0.93 -2.70
CA HIS A 387 28.67 -2.22 -2.10
C HIS A 387 30.20 -2.42 -2.07
N GLY A 388 30.98 -1.47 -2.58
CA GLY A 388 32.45 -1.52 -2.56
C GLY A 388 33.04 -2.65 -3.41
N TYR A 389 32.38 -3.02 -4.52
CA TYR A 389 32.96 -3.96 -5.48
C TYR A 389 33.91 -3.21 -6.41
N ASP A 390 35.19 -3.17 -6.04
CA ASP A 390 36.21 -2.42 -6.79
C ASP A 390 36.66 -3.14 -8.07
N THR A 391 36.51 -4.47 -8.12
CA THR A 391 36.87 -5.32 -9.29
C THR A 391 35.78 -6.35 -9.63
N GLU A 392 35.85 -6.91 -10.85
CA GLU A 392 34.97 -8.00 -11.28
C GLU A 392 35.18 -9.28 -10.45
N GLU A 393 36.44 -9.54 -10.03
CA GLU A 393 36.79 -10.65 -9.15
C GLU A 393 36.14 -10.51 -7.76
N ASP A 394 36.03 -9.28 -7.22
CA ASP A 394 35.35 -9.04 -5.94
C ASP A 394 33.85 -9.37 -6.01
N LEU A 395 33.21 -9.01 -7.14
CA LEU A 395 31.81 -9.31 -7.39
C LEU A 395 31.58 -10.81 -7.63
N GLU A 396 32.46 -11.47 -8.38
CA GLU A 396 32.41 -12.92 -8.60
C GLU A 396 32.53 -13.69 -7.28
N LYS A 397 33.51 -13.33 -6.45
CA LYS A 397 33.70 -13.89 -5.11
C LYS A 397 32.48 -13.68 -4.21
N ALA A 398 31.89 -12.49 -4.22
CA ALA A 398 30.67 -12.19 -3.47
C ALA A 398 29.48 -13.05 -3.95
N SER A 399 29.39 -13.31 -5.26
CA SER A 399 28.36 -14.18 -5.83
C SER A 399 28.55 -15.65 -5.44
N GLU A 400 29.78 -16.18 -5.56
CA GLU A 400 30.11 -17.54 -5.14
C GLU A 400 29.83 -17.77 -3.64
N GLU A 401 30.16 -16.78 -2.82
CA GLU A 401 29.86 -16.80 -1.39
C GLU A 401 28.34 -16.81 -1.14
N ALA A 402 27.57 -15.95 -1.82
CA ALA A 402 26.11 -15.90 -1.71
C ALA A 402 25.44 -17.21 -2.16
N GLU A 403 25.91 -17.82 -3.24
CA GLU A 403 25.47 -19.13 -3.72
C GLU A 403 25.75 -20.23 -2.69
N THR A 404 26.99 -20.24 -2.16
CA THR A 404 27.41 -21.22 -1.13
C THR A 404 26.57 -21.08 0.14
N GLN A 405 26.36 -19.85 0.62
CA GLN A 405 25.52 -19.58 1.79
C GLN A 405 24.06 -20.00 1.55
N THR A 406 23.52 -19.71 0.36
CA THR A 406 22.15 -20.12 -0.02
C THR A 406 22.01 -21.64 -0.08
N ALA A 407 22.98 -22.33 -0.67
CA ALA A 407 22.99 -23.79 -0.76
C ALA A 407 23.09 -24.44 0.63
N ASN A 408 23.95 -23.91 1.51
CA ASN A 408 24.10 -24.38 2.89
C ASN A 408 22.83 -24.17 3.70
N MET A 409 22.20 -22.99 3.60
CA MET A 409 20.95 -22.72 4.30
C MET A 409 19.81 -23.61 3.79
N ARG A 410 19.75 -23.89 2.49
CA ARG A 410 18.78 -24.84 1.91
C ARG A 410 18.97 -26.26 2.45
N LYS A 411 20.21 -26.72 2.57
CA LYS A 411 20.54 -28.03 3.18
C LYS A 411 20.11 -28.07 4.65
N ALA A 412 20.39 -27.01 5.41
CA ALA A 412 19.99 -26.89 6.82
C ALA A 412 18.46 -26.92 7.00
N LEU A 413 17.74 -26.16 6.17
CA LEU A 413 16.27 -26.13 6.16
C LEU A 413 15.69 -27.52 5.88
N ARG A 414 16.20 -28.23 4.86
CA ARG A 414 15.76 -29.59 4.52
C ARG A 414 15.99 -30.57 5.68
N SER A 415 17.15 -30.48 6.34
CA SER A 415 17.45 -31.31 7.52
C SER A 415 16.45 -31.07 8.66
N THR A 416 16.10 -29.81 8.93
CA THR A 416 15.09 -29.46 9.94
C THR A 416 13.70 -29.95 9.57
N GLU A 417 13.30 -29.84 8.30
CA GLU A 417 12.03 -30.38 7.79
C GLU A 417 11.93 -31.90 7.93
N ASP A 418 13.02 -32.63 7.62
CA ASP A 418 13.08 -34.08 7.79
C ASP A 418 12.97 -34.48 9.28
N LYS A 419 13.65 -33.77 10.19
CA LYS A 419 13.51 -33.97 11.64
C LYS A 419 12.08 -33.69 12.12
N LEU A 420 11.47 -32.63 11.64
CA LEU A 420 10.09 -32.26 11.99
C LEU A 420 9.08 -33.30 11.48
N ARG A 421 9.33 -33.92 10.31
CA ARG A 421 8.54 -35.06 9.82
C ARG A 421 8.65 -36.26 10.78
N GLN A 422 9.87 -36.63 11.19
CA GLN A 422 10.08 -37.73 12.13
C GLN A 422 9.41 -37.48 13.50
N VAL A 423 9.52 -36.26 14.04
CA VAL A 423 8.86 -35.90 15.32
C VAL A 423 7.34 -35.93 15.20
N ASN A 424 6.77 -35.44 14.10
CA ASN A 424 5.31 -35.52 13.88
C ASN A 424 4.82 -36.97 13.79
N GLU A 425 5.58 -37.84 13.11
CA GLU A 425 5.29 -39.27 13.04
C GLU A 425 5.33 -39.91 14.44
N GLN A 426 6.34 -39.60 15.24
CA GLN A 426 6.42 -40.06 16.63
C GLN A 426 5.26 -39.54 17.49
N ILE A 427 4.83 -38.28 17.34
CA ILE A 427 3.66 -37.73 18.05
C ILE A 427 2.39 -38.50 17.66
N HIS A 428 2.20 -38.76 16.36
CA HIS A 428 1.04 -39.47 15.85
C HIS A 428 0.93 -40.87 16.45
N TYR A 429 2.00 -41.68 16.35
CA TYR A 429 2.00 -43.02 16.90
C TYR A 429 2.01 -43.04 18.44
N THR A 430 2.64 -42.08 19.11
CA THR A 430 2.54 -41.97 20.58
C THR A 430 1.10 -41.69 21.00
N GLY A 431 0.37 -40.85 20.25
CA GLY A 431 -1.05 -40.60 20.47
C GLY A 431 -1.89 -41.88 20.30
N GLN A 432 -1.70 -42.60 19.20
CA GLN A 432 -2.38 -43.88 18.95
C GLN A 432 -2.08 -44.93 20.03
N TYR A 433 -0.82 -45.02 20.46
CA TYR A 433 -0.39 -45.94 21.51
C TYR A 433 -1.08 -45.63 22.85
N LEU A 434 -1.11 -44.35 23.25
CA LEU A 434 -1.73 -43.93 24.52
C LEU A 434 -3.25 -44.09 24.51
N ALA A 435 -3.91 -43.76 23.40
CA ALA A 435 -5.36 -43.86 23.26
C ALA A 435 -5.87 -45.30 23.38
N ASN A 436 -5.17 -46.27 22.78
CA ASN A 436 -5.59 -47.67 22.74
C ASN A 436 -4.98 -48.54 23.87
N LYS A 437 -4.19 -47.95 24.76
CA LYS A 437 -3.45 -48.68 25.81
C LYS A 437 -4.38 -49.38 26.81
N SER A 438 -5.50 -48.76 27.18
CA SER A 438 -6.49 -49.32 28.12
C SER A 438 -7.19 -50.55 27.52
N ILE A 439 -7.65 -50.44 26.28
CA ILE A 439 -8.32 -51.52 25.53
C ILE A 439 -7.35 -52.68 25.33
N TYR A 440 -6.10 -52.41 24.97
CA TYR A 440 -5.10 -53.46 24.82
C TYR A 440 -4.76 -54.17 26.15
N ARG A 441 -4.78 -53.46 27.29
CA ARG A 441 -4.65 -54.09 28.61
C ARG A 441 -5.84 -55.00 28.93
N GLN A 442 -7.07 -54.57 28.61
CA GLN A 442 -8.27 -55.40 28.75
C GLN A 442 -8.20 -56.65 27.87
N PHE A 443 -7.71 -56.52 26.64
CA PHE A 443 -7.46 -57.66 25.75
C PHE A 443 -6.51 -58.69 26.36
N ILE A 444 -5.35 -58.26 26.91
CA ILE A 444 -4.38 -59.16 27.55
C ILE A 444 -5.00 -59.92 28.72
N ASN A 445 -5.83 -59.23 29.52
CA ASN A 445 -6.45 -59.77 30.73
C ASN A 445 -7.78 -60.51 30.48
N SER A 446 -8.28 -60.52 29.24
CA SER A 446 -9.55 -61.17 28.90
C SER A 446 -9.44 -62.70 28.90
N THR A 447 -10.45 -63.37 29.44
CA THR A 447 -10.57 -64.84 29.44
C THR A 447 -10.85 -65.42 28.05
N ASN A 448 -11.54 -64.67 27.17
CA ASN A 448 -11.83 -65.07 25.79
C ASN A 448 -11.23 -64.07 24.78
N LYS A 449 -9.93 -64.21 24.53
CA LYS A 449 -9.13 -63.33 23.67
C LYS A 449 -9.64 -63.28 22.22
N THR A 450 -10.17 -64.38 21.70
CA THR A 450 -10.64 -64.47 20.31
C THR A 450 -11.86 -63.59 20.08
N LYS A 451 -12.84 -63.64 20.99
CA LYS A 451 -14.04 -62.80 20.92
C LYS A 451 -13.71 -61.32 21.15
N PHE A 452 -12.87 -61.01 22.15
CA PHE A 452 -12.46 -59.64 22.43
C PHE A 452 -11.69 -59.01 21.26
N ARG A 453 -10.85 -59.80 20.57
CA ARG A 453 -10.13 -59.33 19.37
C ARG A 453 -11.07 -59.03 18.21
N GLN A 454 -12.15 -59.80 18.03
CA GLN A 454 -13.16 -59.52 17.00
C GLN A 454 -13.93 -58.22 17.30
N GLU A 455 -14.26 -57.96 18.57
CA GLU A 455 -15.02 -56.77 18.99
C GLU A 455 -14.16 -55.47 18.97
N HIS A 456 -12.86 -55.56 19.24
CA HIS A 456 -11.92 -54.42 19.31
C HIS A 456 -10.75 -54.52 18.31
N GLN A 457 -11.01 -55.12 17.14
CA GLN A 457 -9.99 -55.41 16.13
C GLN A 457 -9.22 -54.15 15.71
N THR A 458 -9.91 -53.02 15.55
CA THR A 458 -9.33 -51.75 15.10
C THR A 458 -8.38 -51.14 16.13
N GLU A 459 -8.76 -51.13 17.40
CA GLU A 459 -8.00 -50.54 18.49
C GLU A 459 -6.77 -51.37 18.83
N ILE A 460 -6.90 -52.70 18.77
CA ILE A 460 -5.79 -53.62 18.98
C ILE A 460 -4.76 -53.49 17.85
N THR A 461 -5.21 -53.44 16.59
CA THR A 461 -4.32 -53.26 15.45
C THR A 461 -3.61 -51.90 15.48
N LEU A 462 -4.32 -50.81 15.79
CA LEU A 462 -3.72 -49.47 15.96
C LEU A 462 -2.70 -49.42 17.10
N TYR A 463 -2.94 -50.12 18.21
CA TYR A 463 -1.97 -50.22 19.30
C TYR A 463 -0.72 -51.01 18.89
N GLU A 464 -0.89 -52.16 18.22
CA GLU A 464 0.21 -53.02 17.78
C GLU A 464 1.09 -52.32 16.74
N THR A 465 0.49 -51.62 15.77
CA THR A 465 1.22 -50.84 14.75
C THR A 465 1.98 -49.68 15.39
N ALA A 466 1.34 -48.88 16.23
CA ALA A 466 1.97 -47.77 16.93
C ALA A 466 3.15 -48.23 17.80
N ARG A 467 2.99 -49.34 18.53
CA ARG A 467 4.06 -49.94 19.33
C ARG A 467 5.23 -50.41 18.47
N LYS A 468 4.98 -51.00 17.30
CA LYS A 468 6.03 -51.46 16.37
C LYS A 468 6.84 -50.28 15.83
N ILE A 469 6.17 -49.21 15.41
CA ILE A 469 6.83 -48.02 14.86
C ILE A 469 7.63 -47.29 15.94
N LEU A 470 7.06 -47.05 17.12
CA LEU A 470 7.76 -46.36 18.22
C LEU A 470 9.00 -47.11 18.72
N LYS A 471 9.00 -48.45 18.66
CA LYS A 471 10.20 -49.25 18.93
C LYS A 471 11.33 -48.98 17.95
N GLY A 472 11.02 -48.63 16.70
CA GLY A 472 12.03 -48.28 15.69
C GLY A 472 12.78 -46.97 16.00
N TYR A 473 12.19 -46.06 16.79
CA TYR A 473 12.81 -44.78 17.17
C TYR A 473 13.57 -44.82 18.51
N SER A 474 13.51 -45.95 19.26
CA SER A 474 14.00 -46.01 20.64
C SER A 474 15.09 -47.07 20.81
N ALA A 475 16.36 -46.66 20.92
CA ALA A 475 17.48 -47.58 21.14
C ALA A 475 17.41 -48.28 22.51
N ASP A 476 16.90 -47.58 23.54
CA ASP A 476 16.82 -48.07 24.93
C ASP A 476 15.48 -48.75 25.27
N GLY A 477 14.60 -48.97 24.29
CA GLY A 477 13.27 -49.56 24.48
C GLY A 477 12.27 -48.71 25.26
N LYS A 478 12.64 -47.49 25.69
CA LYS A 478 11.77 -46.51 26.36
C LYS A 478 10.95 -45.73 25.34
N LEU A 479 9.63 -45.70 25.52
CA LEU A 479 8.72 -44.97 24.63
C LEU A 479 8.93 -43.44 24.72
N PRO A 480 8.85 -42.72 23.60
CA PRO A 480 8.92 -41.26 23.59
C PRO A 480 7.86 -40.61 24.49
N SER A 481 8.26 -39.58 25.24
CA SER A 481 7.33 -38.79 26.04
C SER A 481 6.57 -37.80 25.16
N MET A 482 5.24 -37.87 25.16
CA MET A 482 4.36 -36.94 24.42
C MET A 482 4.65 -35.47 24.75
N LYS A 483 5.01 -35.16 26.00
CA LYS A 483 5.35 -33.80 26.42
C LYS A 483 6.65 -33.32 25.75
N LEU A 484 7.68 -34.17 25.74
CA LEU A 484 8.97 -33.85 25.13
C LEU A 484 8.86 -33.70 23.61
N LEU A 485 8.15 -34.61 22.94
CA LEU A 485 7.94 -34.53 21.48
C LEU A 485 7.22 -33.25 21.05
N LYS A 486 6.23 -32.79 21.82
CA LYS A 486 5.53 -31.52 21.54
C LYS A 486 6.44 -30.30 21.71
N VAL A 487 7.32 -30.30 22.71
CA VAL A 487 8.32 -29.25 22.91
C VAL A 487 9.32 -29.24 21.75
N GLU A 488 9.86 -30.40 21.40
CA GLU A 488 10.79 -30.56 20.28
C GLU A 488 10.19 -30.11 18.95
N LYS A 489 8.92 -30.47 18.67
CA LYS A 489 8.18 -29.95 17.51
C LYS A 489 8.10 -28.43 17.52
N GLY A 490 7.83 -27.82 18.67
CA GLY A 490 7.78 -26.37 18.82
C GLY A 490 9.13 -25.73 18.42
N ASN A 491 10.22 -26.27 18.96
CA ASN A 491 11.57 -25.80 18.69
C ASN A 491 11.97 -25.96 17.22
N LEU A 492 11.73 -27.13 16.63
CA LEU A 492 12.00 -27.39 15.21
C LEU A 492 11.15 -26.50 14.29
N THR A 493 9.92 -26.19 14.68
CA THR A 493 9.05 -25.28 13.91
C THR A 493 9.60 -23.85 13.92
N ALA A 494 10.04 -23.37 15.09
CA ALA A 494 10.66 -22.05 15.22
C ALA A 494 11.97 -21.97 14.40
N LEU A 495 12.82 -23.00 14.50
CA LEU A 495 14.06 -23.09 13.74
C LEU A 495 13.80 -23.12 12.22
N LYS A 496 12.83 -23.92 11.76
CA LYS A 496 12.44 -23.98 10.35
C LYS A 496 12.00 -22.62 9.83
N ASN A 497 11.17 -21.91 10.58
CA ASN A 497 10.69 -20.59 10.16
C ASN A 497 11.84 -19.58 10.03
N SER A 498 12.75 -19.58 10.99
CA SER A 498 13.94 -18.70 10.97
C SER A 498 14.90 -19.06 9.81
N GLN A 499 15.17 -20.35 9.59
CA GLN A 499 15.99 -20.81 8.46
C GLN A 499 15.35 -20.50 7.10
N TYR A 500 14.01 -20.59 7.00
CA TYR A 500 13.28 -20.28 5.79
C TYR A 500 13.40 -18.78 5.44
N GLU A 501 13.28 -17.91 6.44
CA GLU A 501 13.46 -16.47 6.25
C GLU A 501 14.89 -16.12 5.81
N ALA A 502 15.90 -16.68 6.49
CA ALA A 502 17.30 -16.51 6.10
C ALA A 502 17.56 -17.01 4.67
N TYR A 503 17.04 -18.18 4.30
CA TYR A 503 17.12 -18.72 2.95
C TYR A 503 16.49 -17.79 1.91
N GLN A 504 15.32 -17.22 2.19
CA GLN A 504 14.65 -16.30 1.27
C GLN A 504 15.43 -15.00 1.07
N ASN A 505 16.09 -14.49 2.11
CA ASN A 505 16.91 -13.29 2.02
C ASN A 505 18.19 -13.56 1.21
N LEU A 506 18.91 -14.64 1.52
CA LEU A 506 20.10 -15.05 0.78
C LEU A 506 19.80 -15.30 -0.70
N ARG A 507 18.70 -16.00 -1.01
CA ARG A 507 18.27 -16.25 -2.39
C ARG A 507 17.90 -14.97 -3.16
N LYS A 508 17.36 -13.95 -2.48
CA LYS A 508 17.06 -12.67 -3.12
C LYS A 508 18.35 -11.90 -3.41
N TYR A 509 19.32 -11.95 -2.50
CA TYR A 509 20.64 -11.34 -2.66
C TYR A 509 21.43 -12.01 -3.79
N GLU A 510 21.50 -13.34 -3.81
CA GLU A 510 22.08 -14.16 -4.90
C GLU A 510 21.52 -13.72 -6.27
N LYS A 511 20.19 -13.57 -6.39
CA LYS A 511 19.55 -13.10 -7.63
C LYS A 511 19.90 -11.67 -8.01
N GLU A 512 20.13 -10.81 -7.02
CA GLU A 512 20.49 -9.42 -7.27
C GLU A 512 21.93 -9.32 -7.77
N LEU A 513 22.87 -10.04 -7.14
CA LEU A 513 24.24 -10.16 -7.63
C LEU A 513 24.30 -10.75 -9.04
N HIS A 514 23.52 -11.78 -9.33
CA HIS A 514 23.42 -12.34 -10.68
C HIS A 514 22.90 -11.30 -11.71
N THR A 515 21.94 -10.46 -11.32
CA THR A 515 21.43 -9.37 -12.18
C THR A 515 22.52 -8.34 -12.46
N VAL A 516 23.30 -7.98 -11.43
CA VAL A 516 24.42 -7.03 -11.54
C VAL A 516 25.51 -7.58 -12.45
N GLN A 517 25.94 -8.83 -12.24
CA GLN A 517 26.90 -9.53 -13.09
C GLN A 517 26.44 -9.56 -14.55
N THR A 518 25.18 -9.96 -14.79
CA THR A 518 24.64 -10.04 -16.16
C THR A 518 24.62 -8.67 -16.84
N ASN A 519 24.29 -7.60 -16.11
CA ASN A 519 24.32 -6.24 -16.65
C ASN A 519 25.74 -5.78 -16.98
N ILE A 520 26.73 -6.10 -16.14
CA ILE A 520 28.15 -5.80 -16.38
C ILE A 520 28.65 -6.56 -17.61
N ASP A 521 28.39 -7.88 -17.69
CA ASP A 521 28.78 -8.71 -18.83
C ASP A 521 28.21 -8.16 -20.14
N THR A 522 26.92 -7.80 -20.13
CA THR A 522 26.23 -7.20 -21.29
C THR A 522 26.86 -5.87 -21.69
N PHE A 523 27.30 -5.05 -20.73
CA PHE A 523 27.91 -3.75 -20.99
C PHE A 523 29.35 -3.84 -21.50
N LEU A 524 30.14 -4.76 -20.92
CA LEU A 524 31.51 -5.03 -21.33
C LEU A 524 31.59 -5.79 -22.67
N GLY A 525 30.44 -6.15 -23.26
CA GLY A 525 30.37 -6.90 -24.51
C GLY A 525 30.91 -8.32 -24.37
N LYS A 526 30.89 -8.87 -23.16
CA LYS A 526 31.26 -10.26 -22.90
C LYS A 526 30.09 -11.15 -23.31
N ASP A 527 30.06 -11.53 -24.59
CA ASP A 527 29.13 -12.55 -25.08
C ASP A 527 29.42 -13.88 -24.36
N ARG A 528 28.61 -14.19 -23.33
CA ARG A 528 28.64 -15.50 -22.65
C ARG A 528 27.92 -16.55 -23.51
N SER A 529 28.51 -16.84 -24.66
CA SER A 529 28.21 -18.04 -25.46
C SER A 529 28.50 -19.35 -24.71
N GLN A 530 29.01 -19.31 -23.48
CA GLN A 530 29.46 -20.49 -22.72
C GLN A 530 28.64 -20.86 -21.48
N GLN A 531 27.71 -20.03 -20.99
CA GLN A 531 26.89 -20.43 -19.81
C GLN A 531 25.68 -21.30 -20.15
N SER A 532 25.21 -21.30 -21.41
CA SER A 532 24.09 -22.17 -21.82
C SER A 532 24.45 -23.66 -21.96
N GLU A 533 25.74 -24.01 -21.95
CA GLU A 533 26.20 -25.40 -21.96
C GLU A 533 26.28 -26.02 -20.56
N LEU A 534 26.66 -25.24 -19.53
CA LEU A 534 26.72 -25.72 -18.14
C LEU A 534 25.35 -25.96 -17.50
N GLU A 535 24.32 -25.18 -17.85
CA GLU A 535 22.95 -25.42 -17.39
C GLU A 535 22.30 -26.65 -18.06
N LYS A 536 22.75 -27.04 -19.27
CA LYS A 536 22.23 -28.24 -19.95
C LYS A 536 22.81 -29.55 -19.38
N GLU A 537 24.03 -29.52 -18.83
CA GLU A 537 24.62 -30.71 -18.19
C GLU A 537 24.09 -30.95 -16.76
N THR A 538 23.79 -29.89 -15.99
CA THR A 538 23.21 -30.05 -14.64
C THR A 538 21.74 -30.49 -14.65
N THR A 539 21.03 -30.32 -15.77
CA THR A 539 19.64 -30.80 -15.90
C THR A 539 19.56 -32.26 -16.37
N ARG A 540 20.70 -32.95 -16.56
CA ARG A 540 20.77 -34.34 -17.07
C ARG A 540 21.49 -35.34 -16.16
N SER A 541 21.77 -35.02 -14.89
CA SER A 541 22.28 -35.98 -13.90
C SER A 541 21.40 -36.09 -12.66
#